data_AF-E0W4L5-F1
#
_entry.id   AF-E0W4L5-F1
#
_cell.length_a   1.000
_cell.length_b   1.000
_cell.length_c   1.000
_cell.angle_alpha   90.00
_cell.angle_beta   90.00
_cell.angle_gamma   90.00
#
_symmetry.space_group_name_H-M   'P 1'
#
loop_
_entity.id
_entity.type
_entity.pdbx_description
1 polymer ?
#
loop_
_entity_poly.entity_id
_entity_poly.type
_entity_poly.pdbx_seq_one_letter_code
_entity_poly.pdbx_strand_id
1 'polypeptide(L)'
;LLGFIHGNKRAISTSKIKKIIAIKKNRNEKGNREEFIGSNPHSNGEHFSRSNKVFFDNKVANIITTIVIIKIINVIVDSINIIYTKIV
;
A
#
# COMPACT_ATOMS: atom_id res chain seq x y z
N LEU A 1 -21.80 -9.51 32.00
CA LEU A 1 -22.49 -9.32 30.69
C LEU A 1 -23.51 -8.21 30.91
N LEU A 2 -23.58 -7.06 30.23
CA LEU A 2 -22.99 -6.44 29.03
C LEU A 2 -22.85 -4.93 29.40
N GLY A 3 -22.02 -4.04 28.85
CA GLY A 3 -21.32 -3.93 27.59
C GLY A 3 -21.14 -2.43 27.36
N PHE A 4 -19.91 -1.91 27.38
CA PHE A 4 -19.64 -0.50 27.10
C PHE A 4 -19.95 -0.21 25.62
N ILE A 5 -20.99 0.58 25.34
CA ILE A 5 -21.25 1.09 24.00
C ILE A 5 -20.22 2.19 23.71
N HIS A 6 -19.11 1.80 23.09
CA HIS A 6 -18.19 2.75 22.46
C HIS A 6 -18.86 3.31 21.19
N GLY A 7 -19.70 4.33 21.34
CA GLY A 7 -20.20 5.11 20.23
C GLY A 7 -19.07 5.95 19.64
N ASN A 8 -18.67 5.67 18.40
CA ASN A 8 -17.69 6.47 17.65
C ASN A 8 -18.23 7.90 17.39
N LYS A 9 -18.15 8.80 18.38
CA LYS A 9 -18.48 10.23 18.21
C LYS A 9 -17.38 10.90 17.39
N ARG A 10 -17.47 10.81 16.06
CA ARG A 10 -16.65 11.64 15.17
C ARG A 10 -17.23 13.05 15.18
N ALA A 11 -16.60 13.99 15.88
CA ALA A 11 -16.89 15.41 15.71
C ALA A 11 -16.46 15.82 14.28
N ILE A 12 -17.41 15.79 13.33
CA ILE A 12 -17.16 16.25 11.96
C ILE A 12 -17.61 17.71 11.89
N SER A 13 -16.64 18.61 11.71
CA SER A 13 -16.94 20.03 11.60
C SER A 13 -17.85 20.33 10.41
N THR A 14 -18.72 21.32 10.55
CA THR A 14 -19.60 21.80 9.47
C THR A 14 -18.80 22.24 8.25
N SER A 15 -17.61 22.82 8.46
CA SER A 15 -16.66 23.18 7.40
C SER A 15 -16.18 21.95 6.60
N LYS A 16 -15.93 20.83 7.29
CA LYS A 16 -15.52 19.56 6.66
C LYS A 16 -16.64 18.94 5.83
N ILE A 17 -17.89 19.04 6.30
CA ILE A 17 -19.09 18.60 5.56
C ILE A 17 -19.27 19.43 4.28
N LYS A 18 -19.23 20.77 4.39
CA LYS A 18 -19.34 21.68 3.23
C LYS A 18 -18.28 21.40 2.17
N LYS A 19 -17.03 21.16 2.60
CA LYS A 19 -15.92 20.80 1.70
C LYS A 19 -16.18 19.50 0.93
N ILE A 20 -16.70 18.46 1.61
CA ILE A 20 -17.05 17.19 0.98
C ILE A 20 -18.17 17.36 -0.05
N ILE A 21 -19.21 18.14 0.28
CA ILE A 21 -20.32 18.42 -0.63
C ILE A 21 -19.84 19.14 -1.89
N ALA A 22 -19.00 20.16 -1.75
CA ALA A 22 -18.43 20.89 -2.90
C ALA A 22 -17.59 19.98 -3.81
N ILE A 23 -16.77 19.10 -3.23
CA ILE A 23 -15.98 18.13 -4.00
C ILE A 23 -16.89 17.16 -4.77
N LYS A 24 -17.94 16.64 -4.12
CA LYS A 24 -18.92 15.74 -4.76
C LYS A 24 -19.64 16.41 -5.92
N LYS A 25 -20.10 17.65 -5.74
CA LYS A 25 -20.78 18.42 -6.80
C LYS A 25 -19.86 18.66 -7.99
N ASN A 26 -18.62 19.09 -7.75
CA ASN A 26 -17.62 19.28 -8.80
C ASN A 26 -17.31 17.99 -9.58
N ARG A 27 -17.26 16.83 -8.93
CA ARG A 27 -17.07 15.53 -9.62
C ARG A 27 -18.27 15.15 -10.49
N ASN A 28 -19.48 15.46 -10.03
CA ASN A 28 -20.69 15.16 -10.78
C ASN A 28 -20.83 16.08 -12.01
N GLU A 29 -20.42 17.33 -11.89
CA GLU A 29 -20.54 18.34 -12.96
C GLU A 29 -19.38 18.29 -13.98
N LYS A 30 -18.16 18.00 -13.53
CA LYS A 30 -16.94 18.07 -14.36
C LYS A 30 -16.27 16.72 -14.61
N GLY A 31 -16.84 15.64 -14.08
CA GLY A 31 -16.24 14.30 -14.10
C GLY A 31 -15.19 14.08 -12.99
N ASN A 32 -14.65 12.86 -12.93
CA ASN A 32 -13.51 12.56 -12.05
C ASN A 32 -12.27 13.33 -12.54
N ARG A 33 -11.39 13.70 -11.60
CA ARG A 33 -10.04 14.16 -11.99
C ARG A 33 -9.39 13.07 -12.84
N GLU A 34 -8.81 13.47 -13.97
CA GLU A 34 -8.04 12.59 -14.86
C GLU A 34 -6.92 11.88 -14.11
N GLU A 35 -6.41 12.49 -13.03
CA GLU A 35 -5.38 11.95 -12.16
C GLU A 35 -5.89 11.85 -10.70
N PHE A 36 -5.96 10.63 -10.17
CA PHE A 36 -6.23 10.36 -8.75
C PHE A 36 -5.06 10.75 -7.83
N ILE A 37 -3.91 11.07 -8.40
CA ILE A 37 -2.65 11.35 -7.70
C ILE A 37 -2.29 12.80 -7.98
N GLY A 38 -2.77 13.71 -7.13
CA GLY A 38 -2.30 15.10 -7.18
C GLY A 38 -3.24 16.14 -6.59
N SER A 39 -2.60 17.10 -5.91
CA SER A 39 -3.06 18.36 -5.35
C SER A 39 -3.78 18.34 -3.99
N ASN A 40 -2.97 18.37 -2.92
CA ASN A 40 -3.17 19.42 -1.93
C ASN A 40 -2.38 20.67 -2.38
N PRO A 41 -3.02 21.81 -2.69
CA PRO A 41 -2.29 23.01 -3.14
C PRO A 41 -1.44 23.69 -2.06
N HIS A 42 -1.44 23.19 -0.81
CA HIS A 42 -0.70 23.76 0.32
C HIS A 42 0.41 22.89 0.90
N SER A 43 0.77 21.77 0.26
CA SER A 43 1.98 21.02 0.62
C SER A 43 3.18 21.72 -0.02
N ASN A 44 3.80 22.62 0.75
CA ASN A 44 5.06 23.28 0.39
C ASN A 44 6.18 22.25 0.17
N GLY A 45 6.27 21.69 -1.04
CA GLY A 45 7.34 20.78 -1.46
C GLY A 45 6.95 19.31 -1.67
N GLU A 46 5.74 18.99 -2.14
CA GLU A 46 5.43 17.58 -2.44
C GLU A 46 6.08 17.01 -3.71
N HIS A 47 7.30 16.49 -3.57
CA HIS A 47 7.83 15.39 -4.38
C HIS A 47 7.15 14.06 -3.98
N PHE A 48 5.82 13.96 -4.05
CA PHE A 48 5.08 12.82 -3.44
C PHE A 48 4.79 11.66 -4.40
N SER A 49 5.43 11.64 -5.56
CA SER A 49 5.55 10.42 -6.36
C SER A 49 7.01 9.99 -6.37
N ARG A 50 7.32 8.87 -5.71
CA ARG A 50 8.55 8.11 -6.03
C ARG A 50 8.55 7.91 -7.54
N SER A 51 9.63 8.26 -8.22
CA SER A 51 9.66 8.19 -9.68
C SER A 51 9.30 6.78 -10.15
N ASN A 52 8.60 6.67 -11.29
CA ASN A 52 8.21 5.38 -11.87
C ASN A 52 9.41 4.43 -11.97
N LYS A 53 10.60 4.97 -12.31
CA LYS A 53 11.86 4.25 -12.30
C LYS A 53 12.16 3.59 -10.95
N VAL A 54 12.15 4.37 -9.86
CA VAL A 54 12.37 3.84 -8.51
C VAL A 54 11.33 2.80 -8.13
N PHE A 55 10.06 2.98 -8.51
CA PHE A 55 9.02 1.99 -8.24
C PHE A 55 9.28 0.66 -8.95
N PHE A 56 9.59 0.69 -10.26
CA PHE A 56 9.86 -0.51 -11.04
C PHE A 56 11.17 -1.19 -10.63
N ASP A 57 12.22 -0.43 -10.35
CA ASP A 57 13.51 -0.96 -9.90
C ASP A 57 13.34 -1.74 -8.58
N ASN A 58 12.54 -1.23 -7.64
CA ASN A 58 12.24 -1.96 -6.39
C ASN A 58 11.43 -3.23 -6.64
N LYS A 59 10.48 -3.20 -7.58
CA LYS A 59 9.70 -4.40 -7.93
C LYS A 59 10.58 -5.49 -8.53
N VAL A 60 11.50 -5.12 -9.42
CA VAL A 60 12.48 -6.05 -10.00
C VAL A 60 13.42 -6.60 -8.93
N ALA A 61 13.97 -5.74 -8.06
CA ALA A 61 14.85 -6.16 -6.96
C ALA A 61 14.16 -7.14 -6.01
N ASN A 62 12.88 -6.92 -5.69
CA ASN A 62 12.10 -7.83 -4.85
C ASN A 62 11.93 -9.21 -5.51
N ILE A 63 11.60 -9.26 -6.81
CA ILE A 63 11.46 -10.52 -7.56
C ILE A 63 12.79 -11.30 -7.56
N ILE A 64 13.91 -10.61 -7.84
CA ILE A 64 15.25 -11.22 -7.82
C ILE A 64 15.54 -11.81 -6.43
N THR A 65 15.26 -11.04 -5.37
CA THR A 65 15.48 -11.47 -3.98
C THR A 65 14.67 -12.73 -3.65
N THR A 66 13.39 -12.78 -4.03
CA THR A 66 12.53 -13.95 -3.84
C THR A 66 13.08 -15.19 -4.57
N ILE A 67 13.54 -15.03 -5.81
CA ILE A 67 14.12 -16.14 -6.59
C ILE A 67 15.39 -16.69 -5.92
N VAL A 68 16.26 -15.80 -5.42
CA VAL A 68 17.48 -16.20 -4.70
C VAL A 68 17.14 -16.97 -3.42
N ILE A 69 16.18 -16.49 -2.63
CA ILE A 69 15.72 -17.17 -1.41
C ILE A 69 15.18 -18.56 -1.73
N ILE A 70 14.33 -18.70 -2.76
CA ILE A 70 13.78 -20.01 -3.16
C ILE A 70 14.90 -20.99 -3.55
N LYS A 71 15.90 -20.53 -4.31
CA LYS A 71 17.06 -21.37 -4.68
C LYS A 71 17.81 -21.86 -3.45
N ILE A 72 18.05 -20.99 -2.47
CA ILE A 72 18.73 -21.35 -1.22
C ILE A 72 17.91 -22.39 -0.44
N ILE A 73 16.60 -22.18 -0.31
CA ILE A 73 15.71 -23.13 0.37
C ILE A 73 15.76 -24.51 -0.29
N ASN A 74 15.70 -24.57 -1.63
CA ASN A 74 15.76 -25.85 -2.34
C ASN A 74 17.08 -26.60 -2.05
N VAL A 75 18.22 -25.90 -2.09
CA VAL A 75 19.54 -26.50 -1.77
C VAL A 75 19.58 -27.04 -0.34
N ILE A 76 19.00 -26.32 0.62
CA ILE A 76 18.92 -26.76 2.02
C ILE A 76 18.05 -28.02 2.13
N VAL A 77 16.87 -28.03 1.49
CA VAL A 77 15.96 -29.17 1.49
C VAL A 77 16.61 -30.40 0.87
N ASP A 78 17.28 -30.25 -0.27
CA ASP A 78 18.00 -31.35 -0.93
C ASP A 78 19.11 -31.90 -0.02
N SER A 79 19.85 -31.03 0.66
CA SER A 79 20.89 -31.42 1.61
C SER A 79 20.32 -32.21 2.80
N ILE A 80 19.19 -31.77 3.35
CA ILE A 80 18.49 -32.46 4.44
C ILE A 80 18.01 -33.84 3.98
N ASN A 81 17.43 -33.94 2.79
CA ASN A 81 16.96 -35.21 2.22
C ASN A 81 18.11 -36.20 2.01
N ILE A 82 19.26 -35.72 1.51
CA ILE A 82 20.47 -36.54 1.34
C ILE A 82 20.98 -37.04 2.70
N ILE A 83 20.96 -36.20 3.74
CA ILE A 83 21.38 -36.60 5.09
C ILE A 83 20.42 -37.64 5.66
N TYR A 84 19.11 -37.40 5.56
CA TYR A 84 18.08 -38.31 6.06
C TYR A 84 18.20 -39.71 5.44
N THR A 85 18.35 -39.77 4.11
CA THR A 85 18.54 -41.04 3.37
C THR A 85 19.87 -41.75 3.64
N LYS A 86 20.85 -41.08 4.26
CA LYS A 86 22.11 -41.70 4.70
C LYS A 86 22.07 -42.19 6.14
N ILE A 87 21.15 -41.67 6.96
CA ILE A 87 21.01 -42.01 8.38
C ILE A 87 20.01 -43.14 8.58
N VAL A 88 18.90 -43.14 7.83
CA VAL A 88 17.88 -44.21 7.81
C VAL A 88 18.31 -45.32 6.87
#